data_AF-A0A9Q1F060-F1
#
_entry.id   AF-A0A9Q1F060-F1
#
_cell.length_a   1.000
_cell.length_b   1.000
_cell.length_c   1.000
_cell.angle_alpha   90.00
_cell.angle_beta   90.00
_cell.angle_gamma   90.00
#
_symmetry.space_group_name_H-M   'P 1'
#
loop_
_entity.id
_entity.type
_entity.pdbx_description
1 polymer ?
#
loop_
_entity_poly.entity_id
_entity_poly.type
_entity_poly.pdbx_seq_one_letter_code
_entity_poly.pdbx_strand_id
1 'polypeptide(L)'
;MHCLFCDSKEHYISRCRNIKEQSAADLEKWIAEGRCCWKCARAHAPESCNLKKPCGDCGDIHLQVLHGVAQRRSINPQSGASESRVYLTPSIASSKVLLKVVPVLLHNDSDSMETFAVLDDGAQRTMILTAAAQQLQLTGECETVALRTVRTDLTHLRGSKVSFEISPKDHVHLITATKPVRKGANGGPITIHTALGWALQGAEGCGPEQTTVQQCLFSSVASPDDLLYRNVERLWQLDVLPFRNEKMVVRSREDQEAMNILETKTRRVNVEGSQRYATPLLRKTGAPKLNSFTHSVIAHLRATEKRLKKDPEKAAIYSAEIGKLLQAGYVKKLLPMEVDQSAEAWYLPHHLVCHNNKSRLVFNCSFRHQGASMND
;
A
#
# COMPACT_ATOMS: atom_id res chain seq x y z
N MET A 1 33.88 -2.92 10.25
CA MET A 1 33.64 -3.13 8.80
C MET A 1 34.13 -4.53 8.50
N HIS A 2 33.42 -5.34 7.72
CA HIS A 2 33.84 -6.73 7.49
C HIS A 2 33.40 -7.18 6.09
N CYS A 3 34.32 -7.81 5.37
CA CYS A 3 34.12 -8.36 4.05
C CYS A 3 34.05 -9.88 4.14
N LEU A 4 32.86 -10.44 3.96
CA LEU A 4 32.64 -11.90 4.00
C LEU A 4 33.30 -12.64 2.83
N PHE A 5 33.70 -11.93 1.77
CA PHE A 5 34.32 -12.53 0.60
C PHE A 5 35.82 -12.85 0.80
N CYS A 6 36.58 -11.94 1.43
CA CYS A 6 38.02 -12.11 1.67
C CYS A 6 38.41 -12.15 3.15
N ASP A 7 37.41 -12.32 4.02
CA ASP A 7 37.52 -12.38 5.49
C ASP A 7 38.28 -11.20 6.13
N SER A 8 38.29 -10.03 5.47
CA SER A 8 39.00 -8.84 5.94
C SER A 8 38.12 -7.94 6.80
N LYS A 9 38.69 -7.30 7.84
CA LYS A 9 38.01 -6.29 8.69
C LYS A 9 38.25 -4.84 8.23
N GLU A 10 39.05 -4.64 7.19
CA GLU A 10 39.47 -3.32 6.69
C GLU A 10 38.40 -2.65 5.83
N HIS A 11 37.52 -3.43 5.18
CA HIS A 11 36.54 -2.90 4.22
C HIS A 11 35.22 -3.68 4.24
N TYR A 12 34.17 -3.08 3.65
CA TYR A 12 32.92 -3.76 3.33
C TYR A 12 33.00 -4.40 1.94
N ILE A 13 32.18 -5.42 1.71
CA ILE A 13 32.10 -6.13 0.41
C ILE A 13 31.87 -5.21 -0.79
N SER A 14 31.15 -4.09 -0.61
CA SER A 14 30.94 -3.07 -1.65
C SER A 14 32.23 -2.39 -2.15
N ARG A 15 33.32 -2.46 -1.37
CA ARG A 15 34.64 -1.89 -1.70
C ARG A 15 35.73 -2.97 -1.80
N CYS A 16 35.37 -4.25 -1.84
CA CYS A 16 36.35 -5.32 -2.00
C CYS A 16 36.92 -5.31 -3.43
N ARG A 17 38.25 -5.46 -3.56
CA ARG A 17 38.91 -5.58 -4.87
C ARG A 17 38.79 -7.01 -5.41
N ASN A 18 39.05 -8.01 -4.57
CA ASN A 18 39.01 -9.42 -4.94
C ASN A 18 37.65 -9.85 -5.50
N ILE A 19 36.54 -9.27 -5.03
CA ILE A 19 35.19 -9.58 -5.55
C ILE A 19 34.94 -9.01 -6.94
N LYS A 20 35.57 -7.88 -7.29
CA LYS A 20 35.44 -7.26 -8.62
C LYS A 20 36.20 -8.03 -9.69
N GLU A 21 37.18 -8.83 -9.28
CA GLU A 21 38.01 -9.66 -10.16
C GLU A 21 37.37 -11.03 -10.43
N GLN A 22 36.30 -11.41 -9.71
CA GLN A 22 35.60 -12.67 -9.92
C GLN A 22 34.60 -12.60 -11.08
N SER A 23 34.40 -13.74 -11.75
CA SER A 23 33.33 -13.87 -12.72
C SER A 23 31.97 -13.96 -12.00
N ALA A 24 30.90 -13.58 -12.70
CA ALA A 24 29.55 -13.71 -12.15
C ALA A 24 29.17 -15.18 -11.84
N ALA A 25 29.79 -16.17 -12.50
CA ALA A 25 29.52 -17.59 -12.25
C ALA A 25 30.13 -18.03 -10.92
N ASP A 26 31.36 -17.57 -10.65
CA ASP A 26 32.07 -17.88 -9.42
C ASP A 26 31.41 -17.21 -8.21
N LEU A 27 30.91 -15.99 -8.40
CA LEU A 27 30.13 -15.28 -7.39
C LEU A 27 28.79 -15.95 -7.10
N GLU A 28 28.10 -16.46 -8.12
CA GLU A 28 26.86 -17.25 -7.93
C GLU A 28 27.10 -18.50 -7.11
N LYS A 29 28.17 -19.23 -7.43
CA LYS A 29 28.58 -20.44 -6.71
C LYS A 29 28.93 -20.12 -5.26
N TRP A 30 29.74 -19.08 -5.03
CA TRP A 30 30.10 -18.62 -3.69
C TRP A 30 28.88 -18.18 -2.87
N ILE A 31 27.92 -17.47 -3.47
CA ILE A 31 26.66 -17.08 -2.81
C ILE A 31 25.85 -18.31 -2.41
N ALA A 32 25.76 -19.30 -3.29
CA ALA A 32 25.03 -20.54 -3.05
C ALA A 32 25.66 -21.38 -1.93
N GLU A 33 26.99 -21.56 -1.97
CA GLU A 33 27.76 -22.31 -0.97
C GLU A 33 27.74 -21.62 0.41
N GLY A 34 27.88 -20.29 0.44
CA GLY A 34 27.89 -19.50 1.67
C GLY A 34 26.52 -19.24 2.28
N ARG A 35 25.42 -19.64 1.61
CA ARG A 35 24.02 -19.26 1.97
C ARG A 35 23.88 -17.75 2.20
N CYS A 36 24.51 -16.97 1.33
CA CYS A 36 24.50 -15.52 1.39
C CYS A 36 23.35 -14.93 0.56
N CYS A 37 22.91 -13.73 0.91
CA CYS A 37 21.94 -12.98 0.14
C CYS A 37 22.53 -12.51 -1.19
N TRP A 38 21.93 -12.84 -2.33
CA TRP A 38 22.43 -12.36 -3.64
C TRP A 38 22.32 -10.83 -3.83
N LYS A 39 21.51 -10.14 -3.02
CA LYS A 39 21.37 -8.67 -3.07
C LYS A 39 22.51 -7.94 -2.34
N CYS A 40 22.97 -8.48 -1.21
CA CYS A 40 23.91 -7.75 -0.34
C CYS A 40 25.09 -8.58 0.21
N ALA A 41 25.18 -9.86 -0.16
CA ALA A 41 26.20 -10.81 0.23
C ALA A 41 26.42 -10.94 1.74
N ARG A 42 25.34 -10.79 2.53
CA ARG A 42 25.31 -11.08 3.98
C ARG A 42 24.55 -12.38 4.24
N ALA A 43 24.76 -12.98 5.41
CA ALA A 43 24.10 -14.21 5.84
C ALA A 43 22.61 -13.97 6.17
N HIS A 44 21.75 -14.00 5.16
CA HIS A 44 20.28 -14.01 5.26
C HIS A 44 19.65 -14.35 3.90
N ALA A 45 18.36 -14.69 3.91
CA ALA A 45 17.59 -14.94 2.69
C ALA A 45 17.30 -13.63 1.92
N PRO A 46 17.26 -13.64 0.56
CA PRO A 46 16.99 -12.43 -0.24
C PRO A 46 15.70 -11.68 0.07
N GLU A 47 14.72 -12.36 0.66
CA GLU A 47 13.42 -11.83 1.10
C GLU A 47 13.54 -10.99 2.38
N SER A 48 14.45 -11.35 3.29
CA SER A 48 14.70 -10.61 4.53
C SER A 48 15.80 -9.55 4.38
N CYS A 49 16.17 -9.22 3.14
CA CYS A 49 17.21 -8.24 2.87
C CYS A 49 16.72 -6.81 3.13
N ASN A 50 17.44 -6.09 4.00
CA ASN A 50 17.14 -4.70 4.35
C ASN A 50 17.95 -3.67 3.54
N LEU A 51 18.57 -4.08 2.43
CA LEU A 51 19.28 -3.17 1.54
C LEU A 51 18.29 -2.20 0.89
N LYS A 52 18.50 -0.89 1.07
CA LYS A 52 17.65 0.16 0.48
C LYS A 52 18.29 0.90 -0.68
N LYS A 53 19.62 0.81 -0.81
CA LYS A 53 20.37 1.54 -1.85
C LYS A 53 20.22 0.80 -3.19
N PRO A 54 19.75 1.46 -4.26
CA PRO A 54 19.65 0.85 -5.58
C PRO A 54 21.03 0.69 -6.22
N CYS A 55 21.12 -0.25 -7.16
CA CYS A 55 22.28 -0.45 -8.00
C CYS A 55 22.49 0.74 -8.94
N GLY A 56 23.74 1.17 -9.12
CA GLY A 56 24.09 2.22 -10.05
C GLY A 56 23.96 1.83 -11.53
N ASP A 57 23.91 0.53 -11.84
CA ASP A 57 23.95 0.03 -13.22
C ASP A 57 22.55 -0.28 -13.79
N CYS A 58 21.61 -0.82 -13.00
CA CYS A 58 20.23 -1.12 -13.46
C CYS A 58 19.10 -0.53 -12.61
N GLY A 59 19.40 0.10 -11.47
CA GLY A 59 18.36 0.67 -10.59
C GLY A 59 17.66 -0.32 -9.65
N ASP A 60 17.88 -1.63 -9.78
CA ASP A 60 17.33 -2.64 -8.87
C ASP A 60 18.01 -2.67 -7.50
N ILE A 61 17.38 -3.29 -6.51
CA ILE A 61 17.90 -3.39 -5.14
C ILE A 61 18.93 -4.52 -5.01
N HIS A 62 20.19 -4.20 -5.32
CA HIS A 62 21.36 -5.02 -5.01
C HIS A 62 22.65 -4.18 -4.98
N LEU A 63 23.72 -4.73 -4.40
CA LEU A 63 25.04 -4.10 -4.45
C LEU A 63 25.58 -4.14 -5.89
N GLN A 64 26.23 -3.05 -6.30
CA GLN A 64 26.82 -2.92 -7.63
C GLN A 64 27.83 -4.04 -7.94
N VAL A 65 28.62 -4.45 -6.95
CA VAL A 65 29.58 -5.57 -7.08
C VAL A 65 28.91 -6.93 -7.34
N LEU A 66 27.59 -7.05 -7.19
CA LEU A 66 26.80 -8.26 -7.45
C LEU A 66 25.93 -8.16 -8.72
N HIS A 67 26.13 -7.11 -9.53
CA HIS A 67 25.27 -6.84 -10.68
C HIS A 67 25.21 -7.98 -11.70
N GLY A 68 26.34 -8.61 -12.01
CA GLY A 68 26.38 -9.75 -12.93
C GLY A 68 25.56 -10.96 -12.45
N VAL A 69 25.46 -11.18 -11.14
CA VAL A 69 24.64 -12.24 -10.53
C VAL A 69 23.15 -11.92 -10.64
N ALA A 70 22.78 -10.66 -10.41
CA ALA A 70 21.39 -10.21 -10.51
C ALA A 70 20.86 -10.27 -11.96
N GLN A 71 21.70 -9.91 -12.94
CA GLN A 71 21.35 -9.99 -14.37
C GLN A 71 21.10 -11.43 -14.81
N ARG A 72 21.97 -12.37 -14.45
CA ARG A 72 21.82 -13.78 -14.84
C ARG A 72 20.59 -14.43 -14.25
N ARG A 73 20.24 -14.08 -13.01
CA ARG A 73 18.98 -14.51 -12.39
C ARG A 73 17.73 -13.90 -13.04
N SER A 74 17.86 -12.76 -13.72
CA SER A 74 16.76 -12.18 -14.52
C SER A 74 16.68 -12.79 -15.93
N ILE A 75 17.80 -13.23 -16.50
CA ILE A 75 17.89 -13.72 -17.90
C ILE A 75 17.68 -15.23 -18.01
N ASN A 76 18.05 -16.02 -17.00
CA ASN A 76 17.81 -17.46 -16.94
C ASN A 76 16.83 -17.81 -15.81
N PRO A 77 15.52 -17.66 -16.03
CA PRO A 77 14.52 -18.35 -15.22
C PRO A 77 14.57 -19.84 -15.62
N GLN A 78 15.49 -20.62 -15.04
CA GLN A 78 15.47 -22.05 -15.31
C GLN A 78 14.20 -22.69 -14.72
N SER A 79 13.42 -23.24 -15.64
CA SER A 79 12.41 -24.30 -15.49
C SER A 79 11.16 -23.96 -14.68
N GLY A 80 10.25 -23.28 -15.37
CA GLY A 80 8.81 -23.21 -15.10
C GLY A 80 8.20 -22.29 -16.15
N ALA A 81 7.98 -22.80 -17.37
CA ALA A 81 7.47 -22.01 -18.49
C ALA A 81 6.11 -21.38 -18.12
N SER A 82 6.13 -20.10 -17.73
CA SER A 82 4.94 -19.26 -17.69
C SER A 82 4.89 -18.53 -19.02
N GLU A 83 4.02 -18.99 -19.92
CA GLU A 83 3.60 -18.19 -21.06
C GLU A 83 3.18 -16.80 -20.56
N SER A 84 3.85 -15.77 -21.05
CA SER A 84 3.54 -14.39 -20.69
C SER A 84 2.26 -13.99 -21.43
N ARG A 85 1.11 -14.21 -20.79
CA ARG A 85 -0.18 -13.70 -21.28
C ARG A 85 -0.22 -12.20 -21.07
N VAL A 86 -0.16 -11.45 -22.16
CA VAL A 86 -0.31 -10.00 -22.17
C VAL A 86 -1.79 -9.67 -22.26
N TYR A 87 -2.31 -8.95 -21.26
CA TYR A 87 -3.66 -8.40 -21.29
C TYR A 87 -3.58 -6.90 -21.64
N LEU A 88 -4.30 -6.49 -22.67
CA LEU A 88 -4.48 -5.08 -23.00
C LEU A 88 -5.58 -4.51 -22.10
N THR A 89 -5.20 -3.79 -21.04
CA THR A 89 -6.13 -2.97 -20.26
C THR A 89 -6.15 -1.54 -20.82
N PRO A 90 -7.33 -0.93 -21.04
CA PRO A 90 -7.41 0.48 -21.37
C PRO A 90 -6.90 1.32 -20.20
N SER A 91 -6.10 2.36 -20.49
CA SER A 91 -5.69 3.35 -19.51
C SER A 91 -6.89 4.23 -19.14
N ILE A 92 -7.65 3.82 -18.13
CA ILE A 92 -8.69 4.64 -17.53
C ILE A 92 -8.30 4.81 -16.06
N ALA A 93 -8.08 6.07 -15.66
CA ALA A 93 -7.66 6.51 -14.34
C ALA A 93 -8.76 6.34 -13.27
N SER A 94 -9.29 5.12 -13.14
CA SER A 94 -10.23 4.71 -12.10
C SER A 94 -9.80 3.33 -11.60
N SER A 95 -9.38 3.23 -10.34
CA SER A 95 -8.97 1.99 -9.67
C SER A 95 -10.13 1.01 -9.40
N LYS A 96 -11.29 1.21 -10.05
CA LYS A 96 -12.46 0.36 -9.88
C LYS A 96 -12.41 -0.77 -10.90
N VAL A 97 -12.18 -1.99 -10.42
CA VAL A 97 -12.40 -3.21 -11.20
C VAL A 97 -13.90 -3.38 -11.37
N LEU A 98 -14.37 -3.39 -12.61
CA LEU A 98 -15.76 -3.67 -12.96
C LEU A 98 -15.88 -5.14 -13.36
N LEU A 99 -16.69 -5.90 -12.64
CA LEU A 99 -17.00 -7.30 -12.96
C LEU A 99 -18.26 -7.37 -13.80
N LYS A 100 -18.32 -8.34 -14.71
CA LYS A 100 -19.54 -8.66 -15.48
C LYS A 100 -20.53 -9.32 -14.53
N VAL A 101 -21.55 -8.60 -14.11
CA VAL A 101 -22.59 -9.11 -13.20
C VAL A 101 -23.93 -9.05 -13.90
N VAL A 102 -24.68 -10.16 -13.91
CA VAL A 102 -26.01 -10.25 -14.53
C VAL A 102 -27.04 -10.77 -13.52
N PRO A 103 -28.25 -10.19 -13.48
CA PRO A 103 -29.32 -10.73 -12.66
C PRO A 103 -29.87 -12.03 -13.27
N VAL A 104 -30.02 -13.05 -12.44
CA VAL A 104 -30.49 -14.40 -12.82
C VAL A 104 -31.55 -14.90 -11.84
N LEU A 105 -32.35 -15.83 -12.31
CA LEU A 105 -33.31 -16.59 -11.51
C LEU A 105 -32.87 -18.05 -11.52
N LEU A 106 -32.59 -18.59 -10.34
CA LEU A 106 -32.20 -19.97 -10.13
C LEU A 106 -33.44 -20.78 -9.74
N HIS A 107 -33.54 -22.01 -10.24
CA HIS A 107 -34.67 -22.90 -9.97
C HIS A 107 -34.20 -24.27 -9.48
N ASN A 108 -34.88 -24.77 -8.48
CA ASN A 108 -34.97 -26.17 -8.12
C ASN A 108 -36.40 -26.64 -8.41
N ASP A 109 -36.65 -27.95 -8.50
CA ASP A 109 -37.95 -28.52 -8.90
C ASP A 109 -39.16 -27.92 -8.16
N SER A 110 -38.97 -27.45 -6.91
CA SER A 110 -40.00 -26.82 -6.06
C SER A 110 -39.83 -25.32 -5.82
N ASP A 111 -38.62 -24.77 -5.97
CA ASP A 111 -38.26 -23.45 -5.42
C ASP A 111 -37.50 -22.60 -6.42
N SER A 112 -37.70 -21.28 -6.38
CA SER A 112 -36.96 -20.34 -7.21
C SER A 112 -36.38 -19.20 -6.39
N MET A 113 -35.22 -18.68 -6.80
CA MET A 113 -34.61 -17.52 -6.17
C MET A 113 -34.00 -16.58 -7.18
N GLU A 114 -34.20 -15.28 -6.95
CA GLU A 114 -33.52 -14.23 -7.69
C GLU A 114 -32.14 -13.95 -7.08
N THR A 115 -31.12 -13.86 -7.92
CA THR A 115 -29.76 -13.54 -7.48
C THR A 115 -28.96 -12.90 -8.62
N PHE A 116 -27.68 -12.66 -8.37
CA PHE A 116 -26.74 -12.15 -9.37
C PHE A 116 -25.69 -13.22 -9.68
N ALA A 117 -25.39 -13.40 -10.97
CA ALA A 117 -24.29 -14.21 -11.43
C ALA A 117 -23.12 -13.32 -11.85
N VAL A 118 -21.91 -13.66 -11.38
CA VAL A 118 -20.66 -13.07 -11.88
C VAL A 118 -20.21 -13.92 -13.08
N LEU A 119 -20.07 -13.29 -14.23
CA LEU A 119 -19.59 -13.94 -15.45
C LEU A 119 -18.06 -13.85 -15.48
N ASP A 120 -17.42 -14.98 -15.16
CA ASP A 120 -15.97 -15.13 -15.22
C ASP A 120 -15.60 -15.94 -16.47
N ASP A 121 -14.95 -15.27 -17.43
CA ASP A 121 -14.47 -15.91 -18.66
C ASP A 121 -13.35 -16.94 -18.40
N GLY A 122 -12.72 -16.90 -17.21
CA GLY A 122 -11.69 -17.84 -16.77
C GLY A 122 -12.22 -19.03 -15.98
N ALA A 123 -13.52 -19.09 -15.66
CA ALA A 123 -14.08 -20.15 -14.85
C ALA A 123 -14.21 -21.47 -15.64
N GLN A 124 -13.65 -22.56 -15.10
CA GLN A 124 -13.79 -23.91 -15.64
C GLN A 124 -15.02 -24.66 -15.10
N ARG A 125 -15.65 -24.12 -14.05
CA ARG A 125 -16.82 -24.69 -13.36
C ARG A 125 -17.73 -23.55 -12.88
N THR A 126 -19.04 -23.77 -12.94
CA THR A 126 -20.01 -22.88 -12.31
C THR A 126 -20.07 -23.17 -10.81
N MET A 127 -19.99 -22.13 -9.99
CA MET A 127 -20.07 -22.23 -8.54
C MET A 127 -21.28 -21.48 -8.01
N ILE A 128 -21.96 -22.06 -7.02
CA ILE A 128 -23.06 -21.43 -6.30
C ILE A 128 -22.68 -21.24 -4.82
N LEU A 129 -23.14 -20.14 -4.21
CA LEU A 129 -22.90 -19.85 -2.80
C LEU A 129 -23.71 -20.79 -1.88
N THR A 130 -23.18 -21.05 -0.68
CA THR A 130 -23.85 -21.84 0.36
C THR A 130 -25.22 -21.33 0.72
N ALA A 131 -25.34 -20.03 0.91
CA ALA A 131 -26.61 -19.42 1.23
C ALA A 131 -27.67 -19.68 0.13
N ALA A 132 -27.26 -19.59 -1.14
CA ALA A 132 -28.17 -19.82 -2.28
C ALA A 132 -28.55 -21.31 -2.41
N ALA A 133 -27.60 -22.23 -2.25
CA ALA A 133 -27.89 -23.66 -2.27
C ALA A 133 -28.80 -24.10 -1.12
N GLN A 134 -28.58 -23.55 0.10
CA GLN A 134 -29.44 -23.82 1.26
C GLN A 134 -30.84 -23.23 1.08
N GLN A 135 -30.96 -22.03 0.53
CA GLN A 135 -32.25 -21.38 0.29
C GLN A 135 -33.08 -22.11 -0.77
N LEU A 136 -32.43 -22.63 -1.82
CA LEU A 136 -33.05 -23.49 -2.84
C LEU A 136 -33.18 -24.95 -2.43
N GLN A 137 -32.76 -25.31 -1.21
CA GLN A 137 -32.80 -26.68 -0.68
C GLN A 137 -32.11 -27.71 -1.60
N LEU A 138 -31.00 -27.32 -2.23
CA LEU A 138 -30.26 -28.19 -3.14
C LEU A 138 -29.51 -29.27 -2.37
N THR A 139 -29.72 -30.53 -2.72
CA THR A 139 -28.99 -31.69 -2.19
C THR A 139 -28.04 -32.25 -3.22
N GLY A 140 -26.85 -32.68 -2.79
CA GLY A 140 -25.79 -33.08 -3.71
C GLY A 140 -24.78 -34.06 -3.13
N GLU A 141 -24.06 -34.75 -4.02
CA GLU A 141 -23.01 -35.70 -3.66
C GLU A 141 -21.73 -34.96 -3.24
N CYS A 142 -21.06 -35.43 -2.19
CA CYS A 142 -19.81 -34.83 -1.74
C CYS A 142 -18.69 -35.00 -2.78
N GLU A 143 -18.02 -33.92 -3.14
CA GLU A 143 -16.95 -33.88 -4.13
C GLU A 143 -15.78 -33.01 -3.64
N THR A 144 -14.55 -33.37 -4.04
CA THR A 144 -13.36 -32.55 -3.81
C THR A 144 -12.75 -32.12 -5.13
N VAL A 145 -12.67 -30.81 -5.37
CA VAL A 145 -12.17 -30.23 -6.63
C VAL A 145 -10.84 -29.52 -6.40
N ALA A 146 -9.86 -29.77 -7.26
CA ALA A 146 -8.60 -29.03 -7.27
C ALA A 146 -8.78 -27.72 -8.06
N LEU A 147 -8.76 -26.57 -7.36
CA LEU A 147 -8.70 -25.25 -7.95
C LEU A 147 -7.25 -24.83 -8.18
N ARG A 148 -6.93 -24.46 -9.42
CA ARG A 148 -5.66 -23.84 -9.78
C ARG A 148 -5.88 -22.34 -9.98
N THR A 149 -5.28 -21.50 -9.15
CA THR A 149 -5.35 -20.05 -9.34
C THR A 149 -4.36 -19.59 -10.42
N VAL A 150 -4.50 -18.34 -10.90
CA VAL A 150 -3.57 -17.74 -11.88
C VAL A 150 -2.11 -17.76 -11.40
N ARG A 151 -1.87 -17.87 -10.10
CA ARG A 151 -0.54 -17.99 -9.48
C ARG A 151 -0.03 -19.43 -9.41
N THR A 152 -0.68 -20.37 -10.11
CA THR A 152 -0.37 -21.82 -10.12
C THR A 152 -0.53 -22.54 -8.79
N ASP A 153 -1.10 -21.88 -7.77
CA ASP A 153 -1.42 -22.51 -6.49
C ASP A 153 -2.59 -23.49 -6.67
N LEU A 154 -2.36 -24.75 -6.32
CA LEU A 154 -3.36 -25.82 -6.27
C LEU A 154 -3.99 -25.87 -4.88
N THR A 155 -5.29 -25.65 -4.80
CA THR A 155 -6.07 -25.75 -3.56
C THR A 155 -7.20 -26.76 -3.75
N HIS A 156 -7.44 -27.60 -2.75
CA HIS A 156 -8.53 -28.58 -2.81
C HIS A 156 -9.76 -28.03 -2.08
N LEU A 157 -10.80 -27.70 -2.83
CA LEU A 157 -12.10 -27.34 -2.26
C LEU A 157 -12.95 -28.59 -2.06
N ARG A 158 -13.45 -28.77 -0.84
CA ARG A 158 -14.51 -29.73 -0.56
C ARG A 158 -15.87 -29.03 -0.75
N GLY A 159 -16.78 -29.73 -1.40
CA GLY A 159 -18.11 -29.22 -1.69
C GLY A 159 -19.08 -30.37 -1.98
N SER A 160 -20.26 -30.01 -2.44
CA SER A 160 -21.25 -30.96 -2.94
C SER A 160 -21.60 -30.60 -4.38
N LYS A 161 -21.71 -31.61 -5.23
CA LYS A 161 -22.20 -31.48 -6.60
C LYS A 161 -23.71 -31.36 -6.59
N VAL A 162 -24.24 -30.25 -7.09
CA VAL A 162 -25.69 -29.97 -7.08
C VAL A 162 -26.20 -29.66 -8.48
N SER A 163 -27.50 -29.89 -8.69
CA SER A 163 -28.19 -29.59 -9.95
C SER A 163 -29.27 -28.53 -9.70
N PHE A 164 -29.36 -27.55 -10.59
CA PHE A 164 -30.38 -26.50 -10.60
C PHE A 164 -30.48 -25.91 -12.01
N GLU A 165 -31.59 -25.27 -12.33
CA GLU A 165 -31.76 -24.55 -13.59
C GLU A 165 -31.48 -23.06 -13.42
N ILE A 166 -30.93 -22.43 -14.47
CA ILE A 166 -30.66 -21.00 -14.51
C ILE A 166 -31.48 -20.39 -15.62
N SER A 167 -32.23 -19.34 -15.29
CA SER A 167 -32.95 -18.53 -16.26
C SER A 167 -32.61 -17.05 -16.08
N PRO A 168 -32.72 -16.24 -17.14
CA PRO A 168 -32.46 -14.82 -17.06
C PRO A 168 -33.60 -14.07 -16.36
N LYS A 169 -33.25 -13.08 -15.53
CA LYS A 169 -34.25 -12.21 -14.89
C LYS A 169 -34.75 -11.12 -15.85
N ASP A 170 -33.86 -10.41 -16.54
CA ASP A 170 -34.17 -9.40 -17.56
C ASP A 170 -32.94 -9.04 -18.43
N HIS A 171 -33.18 -8.57 -19.67
CA HIS A 171 -32.19 -8.10 -20.67
C HIS A 171 -31.27 -9.12 -21.37
N VAL A 172 -31.74 -10.36 -21.61
CA VAL A 172 -31.04 -11.38 -22.41
C VAL A 172 -30.56 -10.87 -23.77
N HIS A 173 -31.32 -9.97 -24.38
CA HIS A 173 -30.98 -9.36 -25.68
C HIS A 173 -29.61 -8.66 -25.68
N LEU A 174 -29.10 -8.23 -24.51
CA LEU A 174 -27.80 -7.55 -24.42
C LEU A 174 -26.61 -8.51 -24.58
N ILE A 175 -26.77 -9.78 -24.21
CA ILE A 175 -25.76 -10.84 -24.33
C ILE A 175 -26.06 -11.83 -25.47
N THR A 176 -27.21 -11.67 -26.13
CA THR A 176 -27.58 -12.46 -27.31
C THR A 176 -26.73 -12.04 -28.51
N ALA A 177 -26.33 -13.02 -29.33
CA ALA A 177 -25.59 -12.76 -30.56
C ALA A 177 -26.45 -11.91 -31.51
N THR A 178 -26.01 -10.67 -31.76
CA THR A 178 -26.62 -9.75 -32.74
C THR A 178 -26.09 -9.99 -34.15
N LYS A 179 -24.99 -10.72 -34.30
CA LYS A 179 -24.43 -11.15 -35.58
C LYS A 179 -24.20 -12.67 -35.57
N PRO A 180 -24.13 -13.32 -36.75
CA PRO A 180 -23.75 -14.72 -36.85
C PRO A 180 -22.44 -14.99 -36.11
N VAL A 181 -22.47 -15.99 -35.22
CA VAL A 181 -21.32 -16.42 -34.44
C VAL A 181 -20.22 -16.91 -35.37
N ARG A 182 -19.02 -16.34 -35.29
CA ARG A 182 -17.89 -16.79 -36.11
C ARG A 182 -17.06 -17.77 -35.31
N LYS A 183 -17.03 -19.02 -35.75
CA LYS A 183 -16.27 -20.09 -35.13
C LYS A 183 -14.90 -20.19 -35.80
N GLY A 184 -13.84 -20.35 -35.00
CA GLY A 184 -12.54 -20.80 -35.48
C GLY A 184 -12.57 -22.27 -35.92
N ALA A 185 -11.40 -22.87 -36.10
CA ALA A 185 -11.27 -24.33 -36.33
C ALA A 185 -11.93 -25.14 -35.19
N ASN A 186 -12.21 -26.43 -35.41
CA ASN A 186 -12.76 -27.30 -34.37
C ASN A 186 -11.90 -27.26 -33.10
N GLY A 187 -12.50 -26.87 -31.97
CA GLY A 187 -11.80 -26.67 -30.69
C GLY A 187 -11.06 -25.34 -30.54
N GLY A 188 -11.20 -24.41 -31.49
CA GLY A 188 -10.65 -23.06 -31.45
C GLY A 188 -11.63 -22.01 -30.94
N PRO A 189 -11.17 -20.76 -30.77
CA PRO A 189 -11.97 -19.69 -30.20
C PRO A 189 -13.11 -19.28 -31.14
N ILE A 190 -14.20 -18.84 -30.52
CA ILE A 190 -15.43 -18.38 -31.15
C ILE A 190 -15.58 -16.89 -30.87
N THR A 191 -15.98 -16.11 -31.86
CA THR A 191 -16.34 -14.70 -31.64
C THR A 191 -17.85 -14.50 -31.69
N ILE A 192 -18.37 -13.78 -30.70
CA ILE A 192 -19.77 -13.45 -30.56
C ILE A 192 -19.88 -11.93 -30.50
N HIS A 193 -20.68 -11.35 -31.39
CA HIS A 193 -21.00 -9.93 -31.34
C HIS A 193 -22.33 -9.77 -30.60
N THR A 194 -22.31 -9.14 -29.43
CA THR A 194 -23.51 -8.83 -28.64
C THR A 194 -23.82 -7.34 -28.74
N ALA A 195 -24.92 -6.88 -28.12
CA ALA A 195 -25.21 -5.44 -28.05
C ALA A 195 -24.16 -4.66 -27.23
N LEU A 196 -23.31 -5.38 -26.47
CA LEU A 196 -22.21 -4.83 -25.65
C LEU A 196 -20.85 -4.84 -26.38
N GLY A 197 -20.77 -5.38 -27.60
CA GLY A 197 -19.54 -5.44 -28.40
C GLY A 197 -19.09 -6.85 -28.77
N TRP A 198 -17.83 -7.00 -29.19
CA TRP A 198 -17.25 -8.30 -29.53
C TRP A 198 -16.72 -9.02 -28.28
N ALA A 199 -17.13 -10.28 -28.11
CA ALA A 199 -16.58 -11.20 -27.14
C ALA A 199 -15.89 -12.37 -27.87
N LEU A 200 -14.72 -12.77 -27.39
CA LEU A 200 -13.97 -13.94 -27.84
C LEU A 200 -14.10 -15.02 -26.75
N GLN A 201 -14.60 -16.20 -27.11
CA GLN A 201 -14.91 -17.29 -26.19
C GLN A 201 -14.33 -18.61 -26.70
N GLY A 202 -13.55 -19.31 -25.88
CA GLY A 202 -12.95 -20.60 -26.22
C GLY A 202 -11.43 -20.62 -26.02
N ALA A 203 -10.89 -21.82 -25.82
CA ALA A 203 -9.46 -22.05 -25.65
C ALA A 203 -8.74 -22.09 -27.00
N GLU A 204 -7.45 -21.77 -26.99
CA GLU A 204 -6.57 -22.05 -28.12
C GLU A 204 -6.23 -23.54 -28.09
N GLY A 205 -7.04 -24.34 -28.80
CA GLY A 205 -6.82 -25.73 -29.21
C GLY A 205 -6.21 -26.69 -28.17
N CYS A 206 -7.04 -27.45 -27.47
CA CYS A 206 -6.59 -28.71 -26.88
C CYS A 206 -7.69 -29.79 -26.96
N GLY A 207 -7.58 -30.67 -27.97
CA GLY A 207 -8.10 -32.05 -28.04
C GLY A 207 -9.63 -32.29 -27.97
N PRO A 208 -10.15 -33.36 -28.60
CA PRO A 208 -11.57 -33.68 -28.56
C PRO A 208 -11.86 -34.65 -27.41
N GLU A 209 -12.46 -34.21 -26.29
CA GLU A 209 -13.26 -35.09 -25.44
C GLU A 209 -14.49 -34.38 -24.84
N GLN A 210 -15.65 -34.86 -25.34
CA GLN A 210 -16.91 -35.11 -24.65
C GLN A 210 -17.68 -33.95 -23.98
N THR A 211 -18.70 -33.53 -24.71
CA THR A 211 -19.90 -32.83 -24.26
C THR A 211 -20.53 -33.55 -23.06
N THR A 212 -20.55 -32.91 -21.89
CA THR A 212 -21.41 -33.31 -20.77
C THR A 212 -22.18 -32.08 -20.27
N VAL A 213 -23.45 -32.33 -19.91
CA VAL A 213 -24.44 -31.38 -19.38
C VAL A 213 -23.82 -30.48 -18.29
N GLN A 214 -24.21 -29.20 -18.23
CA GLN A 214 -23.65 -28.20 -17.30
C GLN A 214 -23.78 -28.68 -15.84
N GLN A 215 -22.65 -29.07 -15.25
CA GLN A 215 -22.51 -29.52 -13.86
C GLN A 215 -22.05 -28.34 -12.99
N CYS A 216 -22.78 -28.05 -11.90
CA CYS A 216 -22.46 -26.98 -10.97
C CYS A 216 -21.97 -27.54 -9.63
N LEU A 217 -20.91 -26.94 -9.07
CA LEU A 217 -20.37 -27.32 -7.78
C LEU A 217 -20.82 -26.31 -6.72
N PHE A 218 -21.45 -26.80 -5.66
CA PHE A 218 -21.70 -26.01 -4.46
C PHE A 218 -20.53 -26.20 -3.48
N SER A 219 -19.92 -25.12 -3.00
CA SER A 219 -18.81 -25.19 -2.03
C SER A 219 -19.31 -24.87 -0.62
N SER A 220 -19.29 -25.87 0.28
CA SER A 220 -19.41 -25.64 1.72
C SER A 220 -18.02 -25.70 2.34
N VAL A 221 -17.49 -24.54 2.73
CA VAL A 221 -16.36 -24.53 3.66
C VAL A 221 -16.58 -23.41 4.67
N ALA A 222 -16.80 -23.78 5.94
CA ALA A 222 -16.26 -22.99 7.04
C ALA A 222 -14.77 -23.33 7.08
N SER A 223 -13.96 -22.50 6.43
CA SER A 223 -12.52 -22.75 6.26
C SER A 223 -11.72 -22.04 7.35
N PRO A 224 -10.64 -22.63 7.88
CA PRO A 224 -9.64 -21.87 8.64
C PRO A 224 -9.05 -20.71 7.81
N ASP A 225 -9.17 -20.77 6.49
CA ASP A 225 -8.82 -19.71 5.55
C ASP A 225 -9.88 -18.61 5.44
N ASP A 226 -11.06 -18.69 6.08
CA ASP A 226 -11.87 -17.48 6.28
C ASP A 226 -11.09 -16.42 7.05
N LEU A 227 -10.19 -16.86 7.93
CA LEU A 227 -9.21 -15.98 8.57
C LEU A 227 -8.19 -15.47 7.56
N LEU A 228 -7.75 -16.27 6.60
CA LEU A 228 -6.79 -15.90 5.55
C LEU A 228 -7.42 -14.94 4.53
N TYR A 229 -8.62 -15.22 4.03
CA TYR A 229 -9.40 -14.36 3.15
C TYR A 229 -9.79 -13.07 3.87
N ARG A 230 -10.23 -13.11 5.15
CA ARG A 230 -10.36 -11.88 5.96
C ARG A 230 -9.03 -11.17 6.15
N ASN A 231 -7.91 -11.86 6.31
CA ASN A 231 -6.59 -11.24 6.49
C ASN A 231 -6.06 -10.62 5.20
N VAL A 232 -6.34 -11.21 4.03
CA VAL A 232 -5.98 -10.70 2.70
C VAL A 232 -6.92 -9.56 2.31
N GLU A 233 -8.22 -9.68 2.59
CA GLU A 233 -9.19 -8.59 2.47
C GLU A 233 -8.81 -7.42 3.39
N ARG A 234 -8.40 -7.70 4.63
CA ARG A 234 -7.85 -6.71 5.58
C ARG A 234 -6.50 -6.14 5.13
N LEU A 235 -5.67 -6.92 4.42
CA LEU A 235 -4.43 -6.46 3.80
C LEU A 235 -4.73 -5.49 2.65
N TRP A 236 -5.78 -5.73 1.86
CA TRP A 236 -6.18 -4.85 0.76
C TRP A 236 -6.99 -3.62 1.23
N GLN A 237 -7.64 -3.72 2.38
CA GLN A 237 -8.17 -2.55 3.11
C GLN A 237 -7.05 -1.63 3.65
N LEU A 238 -5.78 -2.09 3.73
CA LEU A 238 -4.64 -1.23 4.10
C LEU A 238 -4.15 -0.31 2.97
N ASP A 239 -4.35 -0.69 1.71
CA ASP A 239 -3.97 0.14 0.55
C ASP A 239 -5.04 1.20 0.22
N VAL A 240 -6.23 1.09 0.80
CA VAL A 240 -7.21 2.17 0.89
C VAL A 240 -6.87 3.00 2.12
N LEU A 241 -5.92 3.93 1.99
CA LEU A 241 -5.66 4.91 3.05
C LEU A 241 -6.84 5.89 3.18
N PRO A 242 -7.47 6.06 4.36
CA PRO A 242 -7.28 5.34 5.63
C PRO A 242 -8.51 4.53 6.03
N PHE A 243 -8.54 3.22 5.72
CA PHE A 243 -9.32 2.27 6.51
C PHE A 243 -8.44 1.70 7.62
N ARG A 244 -8.91 1.89 8.85
CA ARG A 244 -8.19 1.65 10.11
C ARG A 244 -7.94 0.15 10.28
N ASN A 245 -6.70 -0.21 10.62
CA ASN A 245 -6.38 -1.53 11.17
C ASN A 245 -7.30 -1.84 12.37
N GLU A 246 -8.09 -2.91 12.27
CA GLU A 246 -8.76 -3.57 13.40
C GLU A 246 -7.95 -4.78 13.91
N LYS A 247 -6.62 -4.72 13.87
CA LYS A 247 -5.99 -5.03 15.16
C LYS A 247 -6.57 -3.96 16.06
N MET A 248 -7.19 -4.32 17.18
CA MET A 248 -7.29 -3.37 18.29
C MET A 248 -5.85 -2.90 18.48
N VAL A 249 -5.49 -1.78 17.87
CA VAL A 249 -4.36 -0.99 18.32
C VAL A 249 -4.91 -0.64 19.67
N VAL A 250 -4.52 -1.43 20.68
CA VAL A 250 -4.53 -0.96 22.04
C VAL A 250 -3.53 0.18 21.98
N ARG A 251 -4.01 1.32 21.47
CA ARG A 251 -3.33 2.58 21.54
C ARG A 251 -2.98 2.68 23.01
N SER A 252 -1.74 3.04 23.29
CA SER A 252 -1.41 3.38 24.66
C SER A 252 -2.45 4.40 25.15
N ARG A 253 -2.70 4.46 26.47
CA ARG A 253 -3.62 5.46 27.00
C ARG A 253 -3.26 6.87 26.47
N GLU A 254 -1.96 7.14 26.37
CA GLU A 254 -1.40 8.36 25.79
C GLU A 254 -1.75 8.56 24.30
N ASP A 255 -1.64 7.52 23.46
CA ASP A 255 -2.01 7.60 22.03
C ASP A 255 -3.52 7.82 21.83
N GLN A 256 -4.35 7.19 22.68
CA GLN A 256 -5.79 7.36 22.59
C GLN A 256 -6.20 8.77 23.03
N GLU A 257 -5.56 9.32 24.06
CA GLU A 257 -5.74 10.71 24.48
C GLU A 257 -5.27 11.70 23.39
N ALA A 258 -4.11 11.47 22.78
CA ALA A 258 -3.62 12.30 21.68
C ALA A 258 -4.58 12.30 20.48
N MET A 259 -5.09 11.13 20.09
CA MET A 259 -6.11 11.01 19.04
C MET A 259 -7.40 11.75 19.42
N ASN A 260 -7.88 11.59 20.66
CA ASN A 260 -9.06 12.31 21.12
C ASN A 260 -8.85 13.84 21.06
N ILE A 261 -7.67 14.34 21.43
CA ILE A 261 -7.33 15.78 21.32
C ILE A 261 -7.35 16.22 19.85
N LEU A 262 -6.76 15.44 18.94
CA LEU A 262 -6.76 15.74 17.51
C LEU A 262 -8.17 15.79 16.94
N GLU A 263 -8.98 14.76 17.21
CA GLU A 263 -10.34 14.65 16.66
C GLU A 263 -11.27 15.73 17.23
N THR A 264 -11.14 16.07 18.52
CA THR A 264 -12.05 17.02 19.18
C THR A 264 -11.68 18.49 18.97
N LYS A 265 -10.38 18.83 18.88
CA LYS A 265 -9.91 20.22 18.91
C LYS A 265 -9.32 20.70 17.58
N THR A 266 -9.13 19.82 16.59
CA THR A 266 -8.71 20.26 15.26
C THR A 266 -9.87 20.94 14.55
N ARG A 267 -9.67 22.20 14.15
CA ARG A 267 -10.67 22.99 13.42
C ARG A 267 -10.12 23.46 12.09
N ARG A 268 -11.00 23.66 11.11
CA ARG A 268 -10.66 24.34 9.87
C ARG A 268 -10.69 25.86 10.10
N VAL A 269 -9.63 26.53 9.68
CA VAL A 269 -9.47 27.99 9.75
C VAL A 269 -9.18 28.52 8.36
N ASN A 270 -9.79 29.65 8.01
CA ASN A 270 -9.49 30.34 6.77
C ASN A 270 -8.28 31.25 7.00
N VAL A 271 -7.20 31.01 6.25
CA VAL A 271 -5.99 31.85 6.26
C VAL A 271 -5.79 32.33 4.83
N GLU A 272 -5.94 33.64 4.62
CA GLU A 272 -5.72 34.30 3.32
C GLU A 272 -6.53 33.68 2.16
N GLY A 273 -7.80 33.32 2.42
CA GLY A 273 -8.70 32.71 1.43
C GLY A 273 -8.50 31.20 1.24
N SER A 274 -7.52 30.59 1.91
CA SER A 274 -7.26 29.15 1.88
C SER A 274 -7.70 28.46 3.17
N GLN A 275 -8.42 27.33 3.04
CA GLN A 275 -8.81 26.51 4.18
C GLN A 275 -7.60 25.71 4.70
N ARG A 276 -7.22 25.94 5.96
CA ARG A 276 -6.13 25.24 6.66
C ARG A 276 -6.65 24.58 7.94
N TYR A 277 -5.90 23.61 8.46
CA TYR A 277 -6.21 22.99 9.75
C TYR A 277 -5.42 23.66 10.87
N ALA A 278 -6.10 24.00 11.96
CA ALA A 278 -5.49 24.43 13.21
C ALA A 278 -5.71 23.32 14.25
N THR A 279 -4.59 22.79 14.77
CA THR A 279 -4.55 21.66 15.69
C THR A 279 -3.82 22.09 16.96
N PRO A 280 -4.30 21.75 18.17
CA PRO A 280 -3.60 22.08 19.41
C PRO A 280 -2.28 21.32 19.54
N LEU A 281 -1.36 21.82 20.38
CA LEU A 281 -0.18 21.04 20.75
C LEU A 281 -0.58 19.79 21.52
N LEU A 282 -0.03 18.65 21.09
CA LEU A 282 -0.25 17.35 21.72
C LEU A 282 0.68 17.19 22.92
N ARG A 283 0.22 17.64 24.08
CA ARG A 283 0.91 17.44 25.35
C ARG A 283 0.35 16.24 26.08
N LYS A 284 1.21 15.54 26.83
CA LYS A 284 0.79 14.47 27.73
C LYS A 284 -0.14 15.02 28.80
N THR A 285 -1.14 14.23 29.17
CA THR A 285 -2.06 14.58 30.26
C THR A 285 -1.28 14.67 31.57
N GLY A 286 -1.40 15.80 32.28
CA GLY A 286 -0.62 16.08 33.49
C GLY A 286 0.80 16.59 33.24
N ALA A 287 1.17 16.93 32.00
CA ALA A 287 2.44 17.60 31.73
C ALA A 287 2.56 18.89 32.57
N PRO A 288 3.75 19.18 33.14
CA PRO A 288 3.96 20.38 33.93
C PRO A 288 3.73 21.62 33.06
N LYS A 289 3.13 22.65 33.64
CA LYS A 289 2.99 23.94 32.96
C LYS A 289 4.39 24.50 32.71
N LEU A 290 4.67 24.83 31.46
CA LEU A 290 5.95 25.41 31.07
C LEU A 290 5.95 26.90 31.38
N ASN A 291 6.64 27.25 32.47
CA ASN A 291 6.84 28.63 32.86
C ASN A 291 8.32 28.99 32.74
N SER A 292 8.61 30.01 31.95
CA SER A 292 9.94 30.59 31.82
C SER A 292 9.83 32.10 31.91
N PHE A 293 10.91 32.73 32.35
CA PHE A 293 11.00 34.18 32.43
C PHE A 293 11.63 34.76 31.17
N THR A 294 11.25 35.99 30.82
CA THR A 294 11.83 36.71 29.67
C THR A 294 13.36 36.74 29.70
N HIS A 295 13.96 36.92 30.89
CA HIS A 295 15.41 36.99 31.06
C HIS A 295 16.17 35.75 30.57
N SER A 296 15.51 34.58 30.50
CA SER A 296 16.11 33.33 30.03
C SER A 296 16.53 33.38 28.55
N VAL A 297 15.83 34.17 27.73
CA VAL A 297 16.08 34.29 26.29
C VAL A 297 16.63 35.65 25.86
N ILE A 298 16.65 36.66 26.76
CA ILE A 298 17.11 38.03 26.44
C ILE A 298 18.53 38.04 25.86
N ALA A 299 19.45 37.19 26.35
CA ALA A 299 20.81 37.11 25.81
C ALA A 299 20.82 36.67 24.32
N HIS A 300 19.98 35.71 23.96
CA HIS A 300 19.81 35.24 22.57
C HIS A 300 19.18 36.31 21.68
N LEU A 301 18.21 37.06 22.22
CA LEU A 301 17.61 38.19 21.51
C LEU A 301 18.64 39.28 21.23
N ARG A 302 19.39 39.73 22.25
CA ARG A 302 20.45 40.74 22.11
C ARG A 302 21.52 40.31 21.11
N ALA A 303 21.93 39.04 21.12
CA ALA A 303 22.88 38.51 20.14
C ALA A 303 22.30 38.53 18.72
N THR A 304 21.01 38.24 18.56
CA THR A 304 20.31 38.32 17.28
C THR A 304 20.21 39.75 16.78
N GLU A 305 19.76 40.68 17.61
CA GLU A 305 19.70 42.11 17.27
C GLU A 305 21.08 42.67 16.90
N LYS A 306 22.13 42.30 17.63
CA LYS A 306 23.51 42.72 17.32
C LYS A 306 23.97 42.20 15.94
N ARG A 307 23.57 41.00 15.54
CA ARG A 307 23.85 40.46 14.19
C ARG A 307 23.05 41.17 13.12
N LEU A 308 21.76 41.42 13.36
CA LEU A 308 20.89 42.12 12.41
C LEU A 308 21.30 43.59 12.22
N LYS A 309 21.81 44.26 13.27
CA LYS A 309 22.39 45.62 13.14
C LYS A 309 23.59 45.70 12.21
N LYS A 310 24.35 44.60 12.05
CA LYS A 310 25.52 44.55 11.15
C LYS A 310 25.13 44.27 9.71
N ASP A 311 23.94 43.74 9.47
CA ASP A 311 23.49 43.25 8.17
C ASP A 311 22.03 43.70 7.91
N PRO A 312 21.85 44.91 7.34
CA PRO A 312 20.53 45.50 7.16
C PRO A 312 19.68 44.72 6.15
N GLU A 313 20.28 44.06 5.16
CA GLU A 313 19.56 43.21 4.20
C GLU A 313 18.92 42.00 4.90
N LYS A 314 19.70 41.29 5.73
CA LYS A 314 19.15 40.20 6.56
C LYS A 314 18.08 40.70 7.52
N ALA A 315 18.23 41.90 8.08
CA ALA A 315 17.22 42.49 8.96
C ALA A 315 15.89 42.77 8.26
N ALA A 316 15.93 43.21 7.00
CA ALA A 316 14.75 43.40 6.17
C ALA A 316 14.04 42.06 5.90
N ILE A 317 14.78 41.02 5.51
CA ILE A 317 14.24 39.67 5.30
C ILE A 317 13.62 39.12 6.60
N TYR A 318 14.31 39.31 7.73
CA TYR A 318 13.84 38.88 9.05
C TYR A 318 12.48 39.50 9.40
N SER A 319 12.38 40.81 9.21
CA SER A 319 11.16 41.58 9.49
C SER A 319 10.02 41.18 8.55
N ALA A 320 10.32 40.92 7.28
CA ALA A 320 9.35 40.45 6.30
C ALA A 320 8.79 39.05 6.67
N GLU A 321 9.63 38.12 7.12
CA GLU A 321 9.17 36.79 7.57
C GLU A 321 8.28 36.86 8.82
N ILE A 322 8.61 37.72 9.81
CA ILE A 322 7.72 37.97 10.95
C ILE A 322 6.40 38.58 10.47
N GLY A 323 6.44 39.53 9.52
CA GLY A 323 5.26 40.15 8.92
C GLY A 323 4.32 39.13 8.28
N LYS A 324 4.86 38.14 7.55
CA LYS A 324 4.07 37.04 6.97
C LYS A 324 3.36 36.21 8.04
N LEU A 325 4.03 35.91 9.16
CA LEU A 325 3.41 35.17 10.25
C LEU A 325 2.27 35.96 10.91
N LEU A 326 2.42 37.29 11.04
CA LEU A 326 1.38 38.17 11.57
C LEU A 326 0.17 38.24 10.62
N GLN A 327 0.41 38.41 9.32
CA GLN A 327 -0.64 38.48 8.29
C GLN A 327 -1.41 37.17 8.18
N ALA A 328 -0.72 36.03 8.22
CA ALA A 328 -1.33 34.70 8.22
C ALA A 328 -2.06 34.37 9.54
N GLY A 329 -1.97 35.22 10.57
CA GLY A 329 -2.62 35.02 11.86
C GLY A 329 -1.99 33.89 12.70
N TYR A 330 -0.76 33.46 12.38
CA TYR A 330 -0.05 32.43 13.14
C TYR A 330 0.58 32.98 14.43
N VAL A 331 0.89 34.27 14.46
CA VAL A 331 1.40 34.96 15.64
C VAL A 331 0.57 36.21 15.92
N LYS A 332 0.35 36.52 17.20
CA LYS A 332 -0.31 37.74 17.67
C LYS A 332 0.67 38.51 18.54
N LYS A 333 0.73 39.84 18.36
CA LYS A 333 1.46 40.71 19.28
C LYS A 333 0.70 40.76 20.61
N LEU A 334 1.36 40.38 21.69
CA LEU A 334 0.80 40.40 23.04
C LEU A 334 1.06 41.75 23.71
N LEU A 335 0.12 42.19 24.53
CA LEU A 335 0.30 43.31 25.44
C LEU A 335 0.98 42.83 26.74
N PRO A 336 1.82 43.65 27.41
CA PRO A 336 2.50 43.24 28.64
C PRO A 336 1.54 42.70 29.71
N MET A 337 0.34 43.27 29.84
CA MET A 337 -0.67 42.85 30.80
C MET A 337 -1.29 41.48 30.47
N GLU A 338 -1.35 41.08 29.19
CA GLU A 338 -1.85 39.75 28.78
C GLU A 338 -0.83 38.65 29.15
N VAL A 339 0.46 39.00 29.22
CA VAL A 339 1.54 38.06 29.57
C VAL A 339 1.47 37.68 31.05
N ASP A 340 1.26 38.66 31.92
CA ASP A 340 1.21 38.45 33.38
C ASP A 340 -0.07 37.73 33.83
N GLN A 341 -1.13 37.77 33.00
CA GLN A 341 -2.40 37.07 33.26
C GLN A 341 -2.40 35.61 32.80
N SER A 342 -1.44 35.20 31.96
CA SER A 342 -1.40 33.83 31.46
C SER A 342 -0.91 32.87 32.54
N ALA A 343 -1.66 31.79 32.77
CA ALA A 343 -1.26 30.73 33.69
C ALA A 343 -0.06 29.90 33.18
N GLU A 344 0.35 30.09 31.92
CA GLU A 344 1.48 29.42 31.30
C GLU A 344 2.20 30.35 30.30
N ALA A 345 3.52 30.49 30.42
CA ALA A 345 4.33 31.33 29.53
C ALA A 345 5.70 30.71 29.21
N TRP A 346 5.94 30.41 27.93
CA TRP A 346 7.21 29.87 27.46
C TRP A 346 7.82 30.73 26.36
N TYR A 347 9.09 31.12 26.52
CA TYR A 347 9.80 31.98 25.56
C TYR A 347 10.77 31.15 24.72
N LEU A 348 10.64 31.24 23.39
CA LEU A 348 11.46 30.49 22.45
C LEU A 348 12.47 31.41 21.74
N PRO A 349 13.78 31.11 21.78
CA PRO A 349 14.73 31.81 20.93
C PRO A 349 14.50 31.42 19.47
N HIS A 350 14.67 32.39 18.57
CA HIS A 350 14.45 32.21 17.13
C HIS A 350 15.66 32.65 16.31
N HIS A 351 15.84 32.06 15.13
CA HIS A 351 16.89 32.45 14.19
C HIS A 351 16.44 32.25 12.75
N LEU A 352 17.10 32.97 11.83
CA LEU A 352 16.81 32.88 10.40
C LEU A 352 17.70 31.79 9.77
N VAL A 353 17.08 30.91 8.99
CA VAL A 353 17.79 29.91 8.18
C VAL A 353 17.49 30.20 6.71
N CYS A 354 18.53 30.29 5.89
CA CYS A 354 18.41 30.49 4.45
C CYS A 354 18.90 29.23 3.72
N HIS A 355 18.05 28.61 2.92
CA HIS A 355 18.40 27.46 2.10
C HIS A 355 17.74 27.57 0.72
N ASN A 356 18.51 27.38 -0.36
CA ASN A 356 18.04 27.46 -1.76
C ASN A 356 17.19 28.72 -2.04
N ASN A 357 17.70 29.90 -1.67
CA ASN A 357 17.03 31.21 -1.80
C ASN A 357 15.67 31.32 -1.07
N LYS A 358 15.37 30.40 -0.14
CA LYS A 358 14.20 30.49 0.75
C LYS A 358 14.66 30.73 2.18
N SER A 359 14.19 31.83 2.76
CA SER A 359 14.41 32.18 4.15
C SER A 359 13.26 31.65 5.00
N ARG A 360 13.58 31.10 6.18
CA ARG A 360 12.60 30.60 7.14
C ARG A 360 12.99 31.06 8.54
N LEU A 361 12.02 31.56 9.29
CA LEU A 361 12.19 31.83 10.71
C LEU A 361 12.00 30.52 11.49
N VAL A 362 13.02 30.11 12.23
CA VAL A 362 13.03 28.86 12.99
C VAL A 362 13.00 29.18 14.49
N PHE A 363 12.01 28.63 15.19
CA PHE A 363 11.90 28.69 16.65
C PHE A 363 12.55 27.47 17.28
N ASN A 364 13.44 27.68 18.25
CA ASN A 364 14.18 26.61 18.88
C ASN A 364 13.38 26.00 20.05
N CYS A 365 12.54 25.02 19.73
CA CYS A 365 11.69 24.32 20.69
C CYS A 365 12.45 23.36 21.63
N SER A 366 13.72 23.05 21.34
CA SER A 366 14.59 22.23 22.22
C SER A 366 15.39 23.06 23.22
N PHE A 367 15.18 24.39 23.26
CA PHE A 367 15.79 25.23 24.28
C PHE A 367 15.33 24.80 25.67
N ARG A 368 16.30 24.54 26.56
CA ARG A 368 16.06 24.07 27.93
C ARG A 368 16.13 25.22 28.92
N HIS A 369 15.11 25.34 29.75
CA HIS A 369 15.09 26.23 30.91
C HIS A 369 14.70 25.41 32.16
N GLN A 370 15.53 25.48 33.20
CA GLN A 370 15.33 24.74 34.45
C GLN A 370 15.09 23.23 34.25
N GLY A 371 15.76 22.63 33.27
CA GLY A 371 15.67 21.20 32.96
C GLY A 371 14.47 20.78 32.09
N ALA A 372 13.56 21.70 31.76
CA ALA A 372 12.43 21.46 30.86
C ALA A 372 12.64 22.08 29.48
N SER A 373 12.10 21.47 28.43
CA SER A 373 11.99 22.05 27.08
C SER A 373 10.59 21.83 26.50
N MET A 374 10.26 22.52 25.40
CA MET A 374 8.94 22.37 24.78
C MET A 374 8.79 21.05 23.99
N ASN A 375 9.92 20.39 23.68
CA ASN A 375 9.94 19.12 22.95
C ASN A 375 9.93 17.88 23.88
N ASP A 376 10.24 18.06 25.17
CA ASP A 376 10.18 17.00 26.18
C ASP A 376 8.72 16.85 26.67
#